data_AF-A0A3N1XAK5-F1
#
_entry.id   AF-A0A3N1XAK5-F1
#
_cell.length_a   1.000
_cell.length_b   1.000
_cell.length_c   1.000
_cell.angle_alpha   90.00
_cell.angle_beta   90.00
_cell.angle_gamma   90.00
#
_symmetry.space_group_name_H-M   'P 1'
#
loop_
_entity.id
_entity.type
_entity.pdbx_description
1 polymer ?
#
loop_
_entity_poly.entity_id
_entity_poly.type
_entity_poly.pdbx_seq_one_letter_code
_entity_poly.pdbx_strand_id
1 'polypeptide(L)'
;MRDLFVAYYQPTGEQFGTLWDKALIVLDTNVLLDLYRLPTSTRDEFLTVLSTLKDRLWIPHQVALEFQRRRITVINAERKSIQNGLEKAVGYFGDLKGIIAGLELEKRGLQEKGSSLESGLIAMEEQVAKLFDEILAKQLNSFSEDPIRDSLDELYKGGVGDGPVSQDVLDGVFEEGEGRFENLIPPGFLDAAKDRNPKEANFLHGQLKYKSKFGDLLLWKQMIDHVRSGDRKHLIFVTEDKKEDWWRRESGKTIGPHPELINEMRISGGVELFWIYSSLQFVEHANKYFHAGVSSEAVREISQVSVDEVDSGGYAGIHKSLINFYSDIEDDDYEFIRTKSHSAFMMKHWLEMEVGTIGVDLKNDEIFLARRFDGVYAFEFKVVLRLNVSDILSICRSAFNDAADRIRTGFFSGYVLILIFDKINFMSLLHGRQGDRFIERLQDVMVSYGCKSIIFGFVERGMFVRYGGIGDDVISEVKRMAM
;
A
#
# COMPACT_ATOMS: atom_id res chain seq x y z
N MET A 1 -22.47 31.64 5.93
CA MET A 1 -21.18 30.95 5.70
C MET A 1 -21.41 29.50 5.30
N ARG A 2 -22.00 28.65 6.16
CA ARG A 2 -22.20 27.22 5.85
C ARG A 2 -22.91 26.97 4.50
N ASP A 3 -23.98 27.70 4.23
CA ASP A 3 -24.77 27.52 2.99
C ASP A 3 -24.06 27.97 1.71
N LEU A 4 -23.07 28.88 1.84
CA LEU A 4 -22.29 29.39 0.69
C LEU A 4 -21.02 28.56 0.44
N PHE A 5 -20.54 27.83 1.45
CA PHE A 5 -19.28 27.10 1.41
C PHE A 5 -19.47 25.61 1.74
N VAL A 6 -20.59 25.02 1.27
CA VAL A 6 -21.00 23.65 1.60
C VAL A 6 -19.90 22.63 1.34
N ALA A 7 -19.12 22.80 0.26
CA ALA A 7 -18.02 21.92 -0.13
C ALA A 7 -16.88 21.81 0.91
N TYR A 8 -16.79 22.73 1.87
CA TYR A 8 -15.78 22.69 2.93
C TYR A 8 -16.25 21.96 4.20
N TYR A 9 -17.53 21.55 4.26
CA TYR A 9 -18.11 20.87 5.41
C TYR A 9 -18.39 19.41 5.09
N GLN A 10 -18.04 18.52 6.02
CA GLN A 10 -18.44 17.13 5.92
C GLN A 10 -19.97 16.97 6.12
N PRO A 11 -20.61 16.01 5.44
CA PRO A 11 -21.99 15.63 5.72
C PRO A 11 -22.19 15.27 7.19
N THR A 12 -23.35 15.64 7.73
CA THR A 12 -23.80 15.19 9.05
C THR A 12 -24.19 13.72 9.03
N GLY A 13 -24.34 13.09 10.19
CA GLY A 13 -24.79 11.69 10.28
C GLY A 13 -26.13 11.44 9.58
N GLU A 14 -27.07 12.39 9.65
CA GLU A 14 -28.36 12.33 8.93
C GLU A 14 -28.18 12.43 7.40
N GLN A 15 -27.29 13.31 6.94
CA GLN A 15 -26.96 13.43 5.52
C GLN A 15 -26.24 12.19 4.99
N PHE A 16 -25.36 11.57 5.79
CA PHE A 16 -24.78 10.27 5.44
C PHE A 16 -25.85 9.17 5.38
N GLY A 17 -26.81 9.15 6.30
CA GLY A 17 -27.96 8.26 6.22
C GLY A 17 -28.75 8.47 4.92
N THR A 18 -28.98 9.73 4.53
CA THR A 18 -29.68 10.08 3.28
C THR A 18 -28.90 9.65 2.04
N LEU A 19 -27.58 9.86 2.01
CA LEU A 19 -26.70 9.37 0.95
C LEU A 19 -26.83 7.85 0.82
N TRP A 20 -26.70 7.13 1.92
CA TRP A 20 -26.76 5.68 1.91
C TRP A 20 -28.15 5.16 1.57
N ASP A 21 -29.25 5.85 1.90
CA ASP A 21 -30.62 5.46 1.55
C ASP A 21 -30.95 5.70 0.07
N LYS A 22 -30.56 6.85 -0.49
CA LYS A 22 -31.13 7.35 -1.76
C LYS A 22 -30.13 7.56 -2.90
N ALA A 23 -28.84 7.61 -2.62
CA ALA A 23 -27.87 8.02 -3.63
C ALA A 23 -27.79 7.05 -4.81
N LEU A 24 -27.57 7.62 -5.99
CA LEU A 24 -26.97 6.88 -7.09
C LEU A 24 -25.56 6.46 -6.66
N ILE A 25 -25.18 5.23 -6.93
CA ILE A 25 -23.85 4.71 -6.64
C ILE A 25 -23.14 4.48 -7.97
N VAL A 26 -21.99 5.13 -8.10
CA VAL A 26 -21.12 5.02 -9.27
C VAL A 26 -19.79 4.45 -8.84
N LEU A 27 -19.40 3.32 -9.40
CA LEU A 27 -18.08 2.74 -9.20
C LEU A 27 -17.15 3.19 -10.32
N ASP A 28 -15.92 3.50 -9.95
CA ASP A 28 -14.83 3.76 -10.88
C ASP A 28 -14.28 2.46 -11.49
N THR A 29 -13.53 2.58 -12.58
CA THR A 29 -12.90 1.48 -13.28
C THR A 29 -11.96 0.68 -12.37
N ASN A 30 -11.16 1.35 -11.54
CA ASN A 30 -10.19 0.68 -10.65
C ASN A 30 -10.89 -0.25 -9.66
N VAL A 31 -11.98 0.18 -9.04
CA VAL A 31 -12.81 -0.65 -8.14
C VAL A 31 -13.33 -1.90 -8.85
N LEU A 32 -13.80 -1.76 -10.10
CA LEU A 32 -14.29 -2.91 -10.88
C LEU A 32 -13.15 -3.87 -11.25
N LEU A 33 -11.96 -3.34 -11.57
CA LEU A 33 -10.79 -4.14 -11.90
C LEU A 33 -10.21 -4.86 -10.68
N ASP A 34 -10.32 -4.28 -9.48
CA ASP A 34 -9.84 -4.88 -8.24
C ASP A 34 -10.58 -6.16 -7.85
N LEU A 35 -11.79 -6.38 -8.36
CA LEU A 35 -12.50 -7.66 -8.21
C LEU A 35 -11.69 -8.85 -8.73
N TYR A 36 -10.79 -8.65 -9.71
CA TYR A 36 -9.89 -9.68 -10.21
C TYR A 36 -8.69 -9.95 -9.28
N ARG A 37 -8.38 -9.04 -8.36
CA ARG A 37 -7.26 -9.13 -7.41
C ARG A 37 -7.71 -9.67 -6.05
N LEU A 38 -9.00 -9.58 -5.74
CA LEU A 38 -9.57 -10.07 -4.48
C LEU A 38 -9.66 -11.59 -4.43
N PRO A 39 -9.46 -12.20 -3.24
CA PRO A 39 -9.82 -13.59 -3.01
C PRO A 39 -11.28 -13.87 -3.33
N THR A 40 -11.59 -15.12 -3.69
CA THR A 40 -12.92 -15.49 -4.18
C THR A 40 -14.03 -15.21 -3.16
N SER A 41 -13.84 -15.52 -1.88
CA SER A 41 -14.81 -15.23 -0.82
C SER A 41 -15.13 -13.73 -0.73
N THR A 42 -14.10 -12.89 -0.65
CA THR A 42 -14.25 -11.43 -0.50
C THR A 42 -14.84 -10.77 -1.73
N ARG A 43 -14.44 -11.23 -2.92
CA ARG A 43 -15.07 -10.80 -4.16
C ARG A 43 -16.56 -11.10 -4.17
N ASP A 44 -16.94 -12.32 -3.78
CA ASP A 44 -18.34 -12.75 -3.81
C ASP A 44 -19.18 -11.99 -2.76
N GLU A 45 -18.59 -11.68 -1.60
CA GLU A 45 -19.19 -10.78 -0.60
C GLU A 45 -19.35 -9.35 -1.17
N PHE A 46 -18.35 -8.80 -1.84
CA PHE A 46 -18.43 -7.47 -2.47
C PHE A 46 -19.52 -7.43 -3.55
N LEU A 47 -19.57 -8.44 -4.42
CA LEU A 47 -20.61 -8.58 -5.44
C LEU A 47 -22.01 -8.71 -4.82
N THR A 48 -22.11 -9.36 -3.66
CA THR A 48 -23.37 -9.42 -2.90
C THR A 48 -23.81 -8.05 -2.43
N VAL A 49 -22.90 -7.22 -1.89
CA VAL A 49 -23.20 -5.82 -1.53
C VAL A 49 -23.73 -5.07 -2.75
N LEU A 50 -23.03 -5.16 -3.90
CA LEU A 50 -23.48 -4.50 -5.13
C LEU A 50 -24.86 -4.99 -5.59
N SER A 51 -25.12 -6.29 -5.49
CA SER A 51 -26.40 -6.90 -5.84
C SER A 51 -27.55 -6.33 -4.99
N THR A 52 -27.34 -6.13 -3.68
CA THR A 52 -28.36 -5.48 -2.81
C THR A 52 -28.66 -4.03 -3.19
N LEU A 53 -27.75 -3.38 -3.93
CA LEU A 53 -27.81 -1.98 -4.32
C LEU A 53 -28.09 -1.80 -5.81
N LYS A 54 -28.41 -2.87 -6.54
CA LYS A 54 -28.51 -2.93 -8.02
C LYS A 54 -29.33 -1.80 -8.62
N ASP A 55 -30.50 -1.47 -8.05
CA ASP A 55 -31.40 -0.43 -8.56
C ASP A 55 -30.82 1.00 -8.48
N ARG A 56 -29.71 1.17 -7.77
CA ARG A 56 -29.00 2.44 -7.61
C ARG A 56 -27.64 2.44 -8.27
N LEU A 57 -27.22 1.33 -8.88
CA LEU A 57 -25.96 1.24 -9.57
C LEU A 57 -26.09 1.84 -10.97
N TRP A 58 -25.14 2.71 -11.30
CA TRP A 58 -24.94 3.17 -12.67
C TRP A 58 -23.46 3.49 -12.88
N ILE A 59 -22.93 3.25 -14.08
CA ILE A 59 -21.56 3.63 -14.42
C ILE A 59 -21.49 4.43 -15.73
N PRO A 60 -20.60 5.42 -15.83
CA PRO A 60 -20.27 6.09 -17.07
C PRO A 60 -19.83 5.09 -18.16
N HIS A 61 -20.12 5.41 -19.42
CA HIS A 61 -19.58 4.65 -20.56
C HIS A 61 -18.06 4.55 -20.50
N GLN A 62 -17.38 5.63 -20.08
CA GLN A 62 -15.93 5.64 -19.93
C GLN A 62 -15.43 4.56 -18.96
N VAL A 63 -16.13 4.36 -17.82
CA VAL A 63 -15.80 3.31 -16.84
C VAL A 63 -15.93 1.92 -17.48
N ALA A 64 -17.06 1.65 -18.12
CA ALA A 64 -17.30 0.37 -18.78
C ALA A 64 -16.27 0.10 -19.89
N LEU A 65 -15.94 1.11 -20.69
CA LEU A 65 -14.95 1.02 -21.76
C LEU A 65 -13.56 0.71 -21.23
N GLU A 66 -13.11 1.42 -20.20
CA GLU A 66 -11.80 1.18 -19.61
C GLU A 66 -11.73 -0.18 -18.94
N PHE A 67 -12.78 -0.60 -18.23
CA PHE A 67 -12.88 -1.94 -17.65
C PHE A 67 -12.71 -3.00 -18.72
N GLN A 68 -13.46 -2.92 -19.81
CA GLN A 68 -13.37 -3.87 -20.92
C GLN A 68 -11.96 -3.89 -21.53
N ARG A 69 -11.32 -2.74 -21.74
CA ARG A 69 -9.97 -2.66 -22.31
C ARG A 69 -8.89 -3.19 -21.39
N ARG A 70 -9.04 -3.05 -20.07
CA ARG A 70 -7.99 -3.33 -19.09
C ARG A 70 -8.12 -4.67 -18.38
N ARG A 71 -9.32 -5.28 -18.31
CA ARG A 71 -9.56 -6.50 -17.51
C ARG A 71 -8.60 -7.65 -17.83
N ILE A 72 -8.33 -7.93 -19.11
CA ILE A 72 -7.45 -9.04 -19.51
C ILE A 72 -6.01 -8.78 -19.07
N THR A 73 -5.57 -7.52 -19.13
CA THR A 73 -4.26 -7.10 -18.65
C THR A 73 -4.15 -7.31 -17.12
N VAL A 74 -5.19 -6.96 -16.36
CA VAL A 74 -5.23 -7.16 -14.91
C VAL A 74 -5.25 -8.65 -14.56
N ILE A 75 -6.08 -9.46 -15.23
CA ILE A 75 -6.12 -10.92 -15.07
C ILE A 75 -4.74 -11.54 -15.33
N ASN A 76 -4.07 -11.13 -16.41
CA ASN A 76 -2.75 -11.66 -16.74
C ASN A 76 -1.67 -11.22 -15.75
N ALA A 77 -1.74 -9.99 -15.25
CA ALA A 77 -0.84 -9.50 -14.21
C ALA A 77 -1.03 -10.29 -12.90
N GLU A 78 -2.28 -10.57 -12.53
CA GLU A 78 -2.65 -11.37 -11.37
C GLU A 78 -2.07 -12.78 -11.45
N ARG A 79 -2.31 -13.47 -12.58
CA ARG A 79 -1.76 -14.81 -12.84
C ARG A 79 -0.24 -14.82 -12.78
N LYS A 80 0.41 -13.85 -13.41
CA LYS A 80 1.88 -13.73 -13.38
C LYS A 80 2.40 -13.52 -11.96
N SER A 81 1.71 -12.72 -11.15
CA SER A 81 2.08 -12.54 -9.74
C SER A 81 1.99 -13.84 -8.96
N ILE A 82 0.96 -14.65 -9.18
CA ILE A 82 0.80 -15.95 -8.53
C ILE A 82 1.90 -16.92 -8.99
N GLN A 83 2.14 -16.99 -10.30
CA GLN A 83 3.24 -17.77 -10.87
C GLN A 83 4.59 -17.38 -10.25
N ASN A 84 4.93 -16.10 -10.19
CA ASN A 84 6.17 -15.62 -9.60
C ASN A 84 6.29 -15.99 -8.11
N GLY A 85 5.20 -15.91 -7.34
CA GLY A 85 5.19 -16.28 -5.92
C GLY A 85 5.49 -17.76 -5.72
N LEU A 86 4.92 -18.60 -6.57
CA LEU A 86 5.13 -20.05 -6.52
C LEU A 86 6.53 -20.45 -7.03
N GLU A 87 7.06 -19.81 -8.07
CA GLU A 87 8.45 -19.98 -8.51
C GLU A 87 9.45 -19.61 -7.40
N LYS A 88 9.20 -18.52 -6.66
CA LYS A 88 9.99 -18.16 -5.47
C LYS A 88 9.92 -19.22 -4.38
N ALA A 89 8.73 -19.77 -4.11
CA ALA A 89 8.56 -20.83 -3.11
C ALA A 89 9.40 -22.08 -3.45
N VAL A 90 9.43 -22.47 -4.73
CA VAL A 90 10.31 -23.55 -5.22
C VAL A 90 11.78 -23.16 -5.05
N GLY A 91 12.15 -21.90 -5.30
CA GLY A 91 13.50 -21.38 -5.10
C GLY A 91 14.05 -21.58 -3.68
N TYR A 92 13.21 -21.45 -2.64
CA TYR A 92 13.64 -21.66 -1.24
C TYR A 92 14.10 -23.09 -0.95
N PHE A 93 13.64 -24.09 -1.70
CA PHE A 93 14.19 -25.45 -1.58
C PHE A 93 15.64 -25.50 -2.03
N GLY A 94 16.02 -24.72 -3.05
CA GLY A 94 17.41 -24.55 -3.47
C GLY A 94 18.28 -23.94 -2.36
N ASP A 95 17.78 -22.89 -1.72
CA ASP A 95 18.47 -22.23 -0.60
C ASP A 95 18.64 -23.20 0.60
N LEU A 96 17.59 -23.94 0.96
CA LEU A 96 17.63 -24.95 2.01
C LEU A 96 18.64 -26.06 1.70
N LYS A 97 18.67 -26.55 0.46
CA LYS A 97 19.69 -27.53 0.01
C LYS A 97 21.10 -26.97 0.18
N GLY A 98 21.33 -25.71 -0.19
CA GLY A 98 22.62 -25.03 -0.01
C GLY A 98 23.05 -24.93 1.46
N ILE A 99 22.11 -24.58 2.36
CA ILE A 99 22.36 -24.52 3.80
C ILE A 99 22.74 -25.90 4.35
N ILE A 100 21.99 -26.94 3.98
CA ILE A 100 22.24 -28.32 4.42
C ILE A 100 23.61 -28.81 3.94
N ALA A 101 23.94 -28.58 2.67
CA ALA A 101 25.24 -28.94 2.10
C ALA A 101 26.40 -28.27 2.88
N GLY A 102 26.23 -26.99 3.26
CA GLY A 102 27.21 -26.23 4.03
C GLY A 102 27.45 -26.73 5.47
N LEU A 103 26.56 -27.56 6.03
CA LEU A 103 26.77 -28.17 7.36
C LEU A 103 27.83 -29.28 7.34
N GLU A 104 28.17 -29.79 6.15
CA GLU A 104 29.16 -30.86 5.94
C GLU A 104 28.93 -32.07 6.86
N LEU A 105 27.68 -32.53 6.97
CA LEU A 105 27.26 -33.57 7.92
C LEU A 105 28.02 -34.89 7.75
N GLU A 106 28.44 -35.22 6.53
CA GLU A 106 29.29 -36.38 6.26
C GLU A 106 30.64 -36.28 6.98
N LYS A 107 31.29 -35.12 6.93
CA LYS A 107 32.57 -34.88 7.62
C LYS A 107 32.43 -34.92 9.14
N ARG A 108 31.20 -34.79 9.65
CA ARG A 108 30.86 -34.84 11.08
C ARG A 108 30.41 -36.23 11.55
N GLY A 109 30.46 -37.25 10.68
CA GLY A 109 30.02 -38.61 11.01
C GLY A 109 28.50 -38.76 11.12
N LEU A 110 27.72 -37.83 10.54
CA LEU A 110 26.25 -37.81 10.57
C LEU A 110 25.64 -38.15 9.20
N GLN A 111 26.33 -38.96 8.38
CA GLN A 111 25.96 -39.22 6.98
C GLN A 111 24.54 -39.78 6.84
N GLU A 112 24.15 -40.77 7.64
CA GLU A 112 22.79 -41.34 7.60
C GLU A 112 21.69 -40.29 7.89
N LYS A 113 21.91 -39.40 8.86
CA LYS A 113 20.99 -38.30 9.20
C LYS A 113 20.93 -37.26 8.09
N GLY A 114 22.08 -36.95 7.46
CA GLY A 114 22.16 -36.04 6.32
C GLY A 114 21.38 -36.55 5.11
N SER A 115 21.58 -37.81 4.72
CA SER A 115 20.87 -38.42 3.60
C SER A 115 19.35 -38.50 3.84
N SER A 116 18.92 -38.76 5.08
CA SER A 116 17.50 -38.73 5.44
C SER A 116 16.90 -37.32 5.33
N LEU A 117 17.65 -36.29 5.69
CA LEU A 117 17.22 -34.89 5.60
C LEU A 117 17.10 -34.44 4.13
N GLU A 118 18.09 -34.76 3.29
CA GLU A 118 18.06 -34.46 1.85
C GLU A 118 16.90 -35.17 1.17
N SER A 119 16.69 -36.45 1.45
CA SER A 119 15.58 -37.22 0.88
C SER A 119 14.22 -36.65 1.29
N GLY A 120 14.07 -36.21 2.55
CA GLY A 120 12.85 -35.54 3.01
C GLY A 120 12.61 -34.21 2.30
N LEU A 121 13.67 -33.43 2.07
CA LEU A 121 13.57 -32.15 1.38
C LEU A 121 13.21 -32.31 -0.11
N ILE A 122 13.80 -33.29 -0.79
CA ILE A 122 13.45 -33.64 -2.19
C ILE A 122 11.98 -34.07 -2.28
N ALA A 123 11.52 -34.94 -1.38
CA ALA A 123 10.13 -35.38 -1.39
C ALA A 123 9.14 -34.23 -1.16
N MET A 124 9.48 -33.27 -0.29
CA MET A 124 8.67 -32.06 -0.10
C MET A 124 8.68 -31.15 -1.33
N GLU A 125 9.84 -30.94 -1.95
CA GLU A 125 9.97 -30.15 -3.18
C GLU A 125 9.14 -30.74 -4.32
N GLU A 126 9.18 -32.06 -4.52
CA GLU A 126 8.37 -32.76 -5.53
C GLU A 126 6.87 -32.60 -5.26
N GLN A 127 6.44 -32.68 -3.99
CA GLN A 127 5.04 -32.47 -3.61
C GLN A 127 4.59 -31.02 -3.90
N VAL A 128 5.42 -30.03 -3.56
CA VAL A 128 5.14 -28.62 -3.83
C VAL A 128 5.10 -28.34 -5.33
N ALA A 129 6.06 -28.87 -6.10
CA ALA A 129 6.10 -28.71 -7.55
C ALA A 129 4.85 -29.30 -8.23
N LYS A 130 4.37 -30.45 -7.75
CA LYS A 130 3.13 -31.05 -8.27
C LYS A 130 1.91 -30.17 -7.97
N LEU A 131 1.77 -29.67 -6.74
CA LEU A 131 0.68 -28.75 -6.39
C LEU A 131 0.77 -27.46 -7.21
N PHE A 132 1.98 -27.01 -7.53
CA PHE A 132 2.19 -25.83 -8.36
C PHE A 132 1.64 -26.05 -9.78
N ASP A 133 1.95 -27.18 -10.40
CA ASP A 133 1.43 -27.54 -11.72
C ASP A 133 -0.10 -27.61 -11.72
N GLU A 134 -0.72 -28.16 -10.66
CA GLU A 134 -2.17 -28.24 -10.50
C GLU A 134 -2.82 -26.83 -10.41
N ILE A 135 -2.22 -25.92 -9.65
CA ILE A 135 -2.67 -24.52 -9.53
C ILE A 135 -2.57 -23.79 -10.87
N LEU A 136 -1.43 -23.90 -11.56
CA LEU A 136 -1.22 -23.27 -12.86
C LEU A 136 -2.17 -23.80 -13.92
N ALA A 137 -2.40 -25.11 -13.97
CA ALA A 137 -3.35 -25.74 -14.88
C ALA A 137 -4.78 -25.19 -14.66
N LYS A 138 -5.19 -25.01 -13.40
CA LYS A 138 -6.49 -24.40 -13.07
C LYS A 138 -6.59 -22.95 -13.55
N GLN A 139 -5.52 -22.16 -13.44
CA GLN A 139 -5.49 -20.78 -13.94
C GLN A 139 -5.54 -20.68 -15.46
N LEU A 140 -4.83 -21.57 -16.17
CA LEU A 140 -4.79 -21.60 -17.62
C LEU A 140 -6.13 -22.06 -18.23
N ASN A 141 -6.84 -22.99 -17.59
CA ASN A 141 -8.14 -23.45 -18.11
C ASN A 141 -9.27 -22.39 -18.00
N SER A 142 -9.07 -21.33 -17.21
CA SER A 142 -10.06 -20.26 -16.98
C SER A 142 -10.10 -19.19 -18.10
N PHE A 143 -9.49 -19.40 -19.28
CA PHE A 143 -9.55 -18.40 -20.36
C PHE A 143 -10.94 -18.30 -21.03
N SER A 144 -11.77 -19.33 -20.94
CA SER A 144 -13.09 -19.36 -21.59
C SER A 144 -14.21 -18.74 -20.75
N GLU A 145 -14.02 -18.59 -19.44
CA GLU A 145 -15.05 -18.13 -18.50
C GLU A 145 -14.54 -16.92 -17.72
N ASP A 146 -15.35 -15.85 -17.67
CA ASP A 146 -15.06 -14.61 -16.93
C ASP A 146 -16.24 -14.31 -15.99
N PRO A 147 -16.39 -15.07 -14.89
CA PRO A 147 -17.56 -14.98 -14.02
C PRO A 147 -17.70 -13.60 -13.36
N ILE A 148 -16.60 -12.85 -13.24
CA ILE A 148 -16.59 -11.48 -12.72
C ILE A 148 -17.25 -10.56 -13.73
N ARG A 149 -16.81 -10.59 -14.99
CA ARG A 149 -17.46 -9.83 -16.06
C ARG A 149 -18.93 -10.20 -16.18
N ASP A 150 -19.26 -11.50 -16.18
CA ASP A 150 -20.64 -11.95 -16.35
C ASP A 150 -21.55 -11.48 -15.19
N SER A 151 -21.01 -11.44 -13.96
CA SER A 151 -21.71 -10.87 -12.79
C SER A 151 -21.91 -9.35 -12.92
N LEU A 152 -20.88 -8.63 -13.37
CA LEU A 152 -20.96 -7.18 -13.60
C LEU A 152 -21.93 -6.84 -14.75
N ASP A 153 -21.95 -7.62 -15.83
CA ASP A 153 -22.87 -7.45 -16.95
C ASP A 153 -24.33 -7.56 -16.48
N GLU A 154 -24.63 -8.49 -15.56
CA GLU A 154 -25.98 -8.61 -14.99
C GLU A 154 -26.29 -7.51 -13.97
N LEU A 155 -25.32 -7.07 -13.16
CA LEU A 155 -25.49 -5.96 -12.21
C LEU A 155 -25.76 -4.64 -12.93
N TYR A 156 -25.03 -4.36 -14.00
CA TYR A 156 -25.11 -3.11 -14.77
C TYR A 156 -25.98 -3.22 -16.02
N LYS A 157 -26.84 -4.23 -16.11
CA LYS A 157 -27.76 -4.39 -17.23
C LYS A 157 -28.71 -3.19 -17.35
N GLY A 158 -28.50 -2.35 -18.35
CA GLY A 158 -29.21 -1.07 -18.51
C GLY A 158 -28.74 0.05 -17.58
N GLY A 159 -27.69 -0.19 -16.78
CA GLY A 159 -27.06 0.74 -15.85
C GLY A 159 -25.73 1.30 -16.35
N VAL A 160 -25.49 1.30 -17.66
CA VAL A 160 -24.30 1.91 -18.28
C VAL A 160 -24.74 3.14 -19.06
N GLY A 161 -24.04 4.26 -18.87
CA GLY A 161 -24.29 5.49 -19.62
C GLY A 161 -24.06 5.34 -21.11
N ASP A 162 -24.66 6.25 -21.88
CA ASP A 162 -24.41 6.32 -23.32
C ASP A 162 -22.99 6.78 -23.62
N GLY A 163 -22.41 6.22 -24.68
CA GLY A 163 -21.11 6.65 -25.18
C GLY A 163 -21.18 8.00 -25.92
N PRO A 164 -20.04 8.67 -26.12
CA PRO A 164 -19.97 9.86 -26.96
C PRO A 164 -20.51 9.57 -28.37
N VAL A 165 -21.39 10.45 -28.87
CA VAL A 165 -22.08 10.24 -30.15
C VAL A 165 -21.25 10.64 -31.37
N SER A 166 -20.19 11.43 -31.20
CA SER A 166 -19.33 11.89 -32.29
C SER A 166 -17.93 12.26 -31.77
N GLN A 167 -16.99 12.42 -32.70
CA GLN A 167 -15.65 12.91 -32.38
C GLN A 167 -15.69 14.37 -31.89
N ASP A 168 -16.61 15.19 -32.41
CA ASP A 168 -16.75 16.60 -31.99
C ASP A 168 -17.09 16.73 -30.50
N VAL A 169 -17.90 15.81 -29.95
CA VAL A 169 -18.21 15.78 -28.51
C VAL A 169 -16.96 15.48 -27.69
N LEU A 170 -16.16 14.51 -28.13
CA LEU A 170 -14.90 14.16 -27.48
C LEU A 170 -13.88 15.30 -27.57
N ASP A 171 -13.73 15.89 -28.75
CA ASP A 171 -12.79 16.98 -29.00
C ASP A 171 -13.14 18.22 -28.17
N GLY A 172 -14.43 18.52 -27.99
CA GLY A 172 -14.87 19.58 -27.08
C GLY A 172 -14.46 19.32 -25.62
N VAL A 173 -14.57 18.08 -25.13
CA VAL A 173 -14.09 17.71 -23.79
C VAL A 173 -12.57 17.78 -23.70
N PHE A 174 -11.85 17.45 -24.78
CA PHE A 174 -10.40 17.56 -24.82
C PHE A 174 -9.92 19.02 -24.77
N GLU A 175 -10.57 19.91 -25.51
CA GLU A 175 -10.28 21.35 -25.47
C GLU A 175 -10.53 21.94 -24.08
N GLU A 176 -11.68 21.60 -23.46
CA GLU A 176 -11.96 21.97 -22.07
C GLU A 176 -10.88 21.40 -21.12
N GLY A 177 -10.50 20.14 -21.33
CA GLY A 177 -9.53 19.42 -20.51
C GLY A 177 -8.14 20.04 -20.54
N GLU A 178 -7.64 20.48 -21.69
CA GLU A 178 -6.35 21.19 -21.76
C GLU A 178 -6.40 22.46 -20.88
N GLY A 179 -7.46 23.27 -21.02
CA GLY A 179 -7.64 24.47 -20.20
C GLY A 179 -7.78 24.17 -18.70
N ARG A 180 -8.49 23.10 -18.34
CA ARG A 180 -8.59 22.66 -16.93
C ARG A 180 -7.25 22.23 -16.37
N PHE A 181 -6.47 21.46 -17.13
CA PHE A 181 -5.19 20.92 -16.66
C PHE A 181 -4.15 22.02 -16.50
N GLU A 182 -4.11 22.99 -17.41
CA GLU A 182 -3.24 24.18 -17.30
C GLU A 182 -3.54 25.01 -16.04
N ASN A 183 -4.81 25.05 -15.62
CA ASN A 183 -5.26 25.80 -14.45
C ASN A 183 -5.41 24.95 -13.17
N LEU A 184 -4.94 23.69 -13.19
CA LEU A 184 -5.03 22.74 -12.07
C LEU A 184 -6.47 22.53 -11.55
N ILE A 185 -7.44 22.54 -12.46
CA ILE A 185 -8.86 22.33 -12.15
C ILE A 185 -9.15 20.82 -12.18
N PRO A 186 -9.66 20.22 -11.08
CA PRO A 186 -9.92 18.78 -11.02
C PRO A 186 -11.18 18.37 -11.81
N PRO A 187 -11.39 17.07 -12.09
CA PRO A 187 -10.43 15.97 -11.90
C PRO A 187 -9.54 15.78 -13.12
N GLY A 188 -8.43 15.06 -12.96
CA GLY A 188 -7.56 14.57 -14.02
C GLY A 188 -6.34 15.43 -14.33
N PHE A 189 -6.14 16.60 -13.70
CA PHE A 189 -4.99 17.46 -14.06
C PHE A 189 -3.63 16.80 -13.78
N LEU A 190 -3.58 15.84 -12.86
CA LEU A 190 -2.38 15.04 -12.59
C LEU A 190 -2.09 13.98 -13.66
N ASP A 191 -3.03 13.74 -14.57
CA ASP A 191 -2.87 12.81 -15.69
C ASP A 191 -2.31 13.46 -16.95
N ALA A 192 -1.97 14.75 -16.91
CA ALA A 192 -1.41 15.48 -18.05
C ALA A 192 -0.20 14.76 -18.68
N ALA A 193 0.63 14.07 -17.87
CA ALA A 193 1.80 13.34 -18.35
C ALA A 193 1.51 12.01 -19.06
N LYS A 194 0.25 11.52 -19.07
CA LYS A 194 -0.14 10.26 -19.75
C LYS A 194 -0.04 10.34 -21.28
N ASP A 195 0.14 11.53 -21.85
CA ASP A 195 0.38 11.70 -23.30
C ASP A 195 1.81 11.41 -23.73
N ARG A 196 2.76 11.28 -22.78
CA ARG A 196 4.18 11.07 -23.05
C ARG A 196 4.52 9.69 -23.62
N ASN A 197 3.66 8.69 -23.40
CA ASN A 197 3.82 7.35 -23.98
C ASN A 197 2.91 7.20 -25.20
N PRO A 198 3.41 7.29 -26.45
CA PRO A 198 2.57 7.24 -27.64
C PRO A 198 1.75 5.96 -27.78
N LYS A 199 2.19 4.85 -27.16
CA LYS A 199 1.48 3.56 -27.20
C LYS A 199 0.21 3.55 -26.34
N GLU A 200 0.11 4.44 -25.37
CA GLU A 200 -0.99 4.48 -24.39
C GLU A 200 -1.73 5.81 -24.41
N ALA A 201 -1.15 6.86 -25.03
CA ALA A 201 -1.72 8.19 -25.09
C ALA A 201 -3.08 8.24 -25.82
N ASN A 202 -3.27 7.42 -26.85
CA ASN A 202 -4.47 7.41 -27.67
C ASN A 202 -4.95 5.99 -27.95
N PHE A 203 -6.27 5.82 -28.09
CA PHE A 203 -6.86 4.56 -28.54
C PHE A 203 -8.16 4.79 -29.31
N LEU A 204 -8.60 3.77 -30.05
CA LEU A 204 -9.84 3.80 -30.80
C LEU A 204 -10.91 2.93 -30.12
N HIS A 205 -12.14 3.42 -30.10
CA HIS A 205 -13.32 2.63 -29.75
C HIS A 205 -14.54 3.18 -30.51
N GLY A 206 -15.31 2.30 -31.13
CA GLY A 206 -16.51 2.72 -31.88
C GLY A 206 -16.22 3.72 -33.02
N GLN A 207 -15.05 3.61 -33.66
CA GLN A 207 -14.55 4.57 -34.67
C GLN A 207 -14.21 5.98 -34.13
N LEU A 208 -14.26 6.17 -32.81
CA LEU A 208 -13.89 7.41 -32.15
C LEU A 208 -12.49 7.32 -31.54
N LYS A 209 -11.76 8.42 -31.56
CA LYS A 209 -10.41 8.55 -31.00
C LYS A 209 -10.47 9.15 -29.60
N TYR A 210 -10.01 8.36 -28.64
CA TYR A 210 -9.90 8.73 -27.25
C TYR A 210 -8.45 9.10 -26.91
N LYS A 211 -8.29 10.04 -25.98
CA LYS A 211 -7.02 10.43 -25.38
C LYS A 211 -7.02 10.00 -23.92
N SER A 212 -6.10 9.12 -23.53
CA SER A 212 -6.10 8.50 -22.19
C SER A 212 -5.88 9.50 -21.05
N LYS A 213 -5.23 10.65 -21.30
CA LYS A 213 -5.06 11.70 -20.29
C LYS A 213 -6.37 12.36 -19.84
N PHE A 214 -7.45 12.23 -20.63
CA PHE A 214 -8.76 12.81 -20.32
C PHE A 214 -9.78 11.79 -19.81
N GLY A 215 -9.35 10.58 -19.42
CA GLY A 215 -10.23 9.52 -18.90
C GLY A 215 -11.05 10.00 -17.70
N ASP A 216 -10.38 10.50 -16.67
CA ASP A 216 -11.00 11.03 -15.43
C ASP A 216 -12.02 12.15 -15.75
N LEU A 217 -11.68 13.06 -16.67
CA LEU A 217 -12.58 14.14 -17.07
C LEU A 217 -13.80 13.61 -17.84
N LEU A 218 -13.63 12.67 -18.77
CA LEU A 218 -14.74 12.07 -19.52
C LEU A 218 -15.72 11.36 -18.58
N LEU A 219 -15.19 10.58 -17.63
CA LEU A 219 -15.97 9.94 -16.57
C LEU A 219 -16.75 11.00 -15.78
N TRP A 220 -16.08 12.05 -15.32
CA TRP A 220 -16.67 13.13 -14.54
C TRP A 220 -17.82 13.85 -15.27
N LYS A 221 -17.60 14.23 -16.54
CA LYS A 221 -18.63 14.90 -17.36
C LYS A 221 -19.84 13.99 -17.58
N GLN A 222 -19.61 12.70 -17.85
CA GLN A 222 -20.70 11.72 -17.99
C GLN A 222 -21.50 11.55 -16.70
N MET A 223 -20.85 11.55 -15.52
CA MET A 223 -21.57 11.53 -14.25
C MET A 223 -22.45 12.78 -14.08
N ILE A 224 -21.90 13.98 -14.33
CA ILE A 224 -22.65 15.25 -14.26
C ILE A 224 -23.85 15.23 -15.20
N ASP A 225 -23.67 14.83 -16.45
CA ASP A 225 -24.73 14.81 -17.45
C ASP A 225 -25.86 13.83 -17.06
N HIS A 226 -25.50 12.66 -16.50
CA HIS A 226 -26.47 11.68 -16.04
C HIS A 226 -27.29 12.19 -14.85
N VAL A 227 -26.65 12.72 -13.80
CA VAL A 227 -27.40 13.23 -12.64
C VAL A 227 -28.21 14.48 -12.96
N ARG A 228 -27.74 15.32 -13.90
CA ARG A 228 -28.47 16.51 -14.37
C ARG A 228 -29.76 16.14 -15.09
N SER A 229 -29.74 15.04 -15.86
CA SER A 229 -30.91 14.56 -16.63
C SER A 229 -31.82 13.64 -15.83
N GLY A 230 -31.35 13.09 -14.72
CA GLY A 230 -32.09 12.18 -13.86
C GLY A 230 -32.78 12.84 -12.65
N ASP A 231 -33.54 12.02 -11.92
CA ASP A 231 -34.29 12.46 -10.74
C ASP A 231 -33.51 12.30 -9.42
N ARG A 232 -32.40 11.55 -9.42
CA ARG A 232 -31.61 11.30 -8.21
C ARG A 232 -30.82 12.54 -7.81
N LYS A 233 -31.07 13.05 -6.59
CA LYS A 233 -30.42 14.24 -6.04
C LYS A 233 -29.22 13.97 -5.14
N HIS A 234 -28.83 12.70 -5.00
CA HIS A 234 -27.69 12.31 -4.17
C HIS A 234 -26.80 11.33 -4.95
N LEU A 235 -25.49 11.46 -4.78
CA LEU A 235 -24.50 10.69 -5.52
C LEU A 235 -23.38 10.22 -4.58
N ILE A 236 -23.08 8.93 -4.64
CA ILE A 236 -21.89 8.31 -4.06
C ILE A 236 -21.01 7.88 -5.23
N PHE A 237 -19.76 8.34 -5.24
CA PHE A 237 -18.74 7.83 -6.14
C PHE A 237 -17.75 6.96 -5.35
N VAL A 238 -17.40 5.79 -5.88
CA VAL A 238 -16.48 4.86 -5.24
C VAL A 238 -15.25 4.72 -6.14
N THR A 239 -14.08 5.08 -5.63
CA THR A 239 -12.81 5.03 -6.40
C THR A 239 -11.65 4.67 -5.48
N GLU A 240 -10.67 3.96 -6.02
CA GLU A 240 -9.35 3.77 -5.38
C GLU A 240 -8.31 4.83 -5.77
N ASP A 241 -8.70 5.83 -6.58
CA ASP A 241 -7.80 6.93 -6.91
C ASP A 241 -7.47 7.72 -5.63
N LYS A 242 -6.19 8.00 -5.38
CA LYS A 242 -5.71 8.70 -4.18
C LYS A 242 -5.12 10.08 -4.51
N LYS A 243 -5.15 10.49 -5.77
CA LYS A 243 -4.58 11.75 -6.24
C LYS A 243 -5.25 12.95 -5.58
N GLU A 244 -4.51 14.05 -5.46
CA GLU A 244 -4.98 15.26 -4.79
C GLU A 244 -6.07 16.03 -5.55
N ASP A 245 -6.23 15.76 -6.84
CA ASP A 245 -7.31 16.30 -7.66
C ASP A 245 -8.67 15.67 -7.33
N TRP A 246 -8.71 14.47 -6.75
CA TRP A 246 -9.92 13.85 -6.24
C TRP A 246 -10.20 14.14 -4.76
N TRP A 247 -9.16 14.36 -3.95
CA TRP A 247 -9.26 14.40 -2.49
C TRP A 247 -8.71 15.67 -1.85
N ARG A 248 -9.45 16.23 -0.90
CA ARG A 248 -8.93 17.24 0.03
C ARG A 248 -8.03 16.58 1.07
N ARG A 249 -6.77 16.99 1.10
CA ARG A 249 -5.77 16.55 2.09
C ARG A 249 -5.32 17.73 2.95
N GLU A 250 -5.28 17.55 4.27
CA GLU A 250 -4.69 18.50 5.21
C GLU A 250 -3.79 17.77 6.20
N SER A 251 -2.57 18.29 6.39
CA SER A 251 -1.58 17.73 7.33
C SER A 251 -1.39 16.21 7.18
N GLY A 252 -1.38 15.72 5.94
CA GLY A 252 -1.21 14.30 5.61
C GLY A 252 -2.47 13.43 5.76
N LYS A 253 -3.61 13.99 6.16
CA LYS A 253 -4.89 13.25 6.31
C LYS A 253 -5.87 13.61 5.20
N THR A 254 -6.54 12.61 4.65
CA THR A 254 -7.66 12.79 3.73
C THR A 254 -8.92 13.17 4.50
N ILE A 255 -9.49 14.34 4.21
CA ILE A 255 -10.70 14.84 4.88
C ILE A 255 -11.96 14.41 4.12
N GLY A 256 -11.91 14.35 2.80
CA GLY A 256 -13.04 14.07 1.94
C GLY A 256 -12.78 14.48 0.50
N PRO A 257 -13.83 14.53 -0.34
CA PRO A 257 -13.71 14.91 -1.75
C PRO A 257 -13.12 16.32 -1.92
N HIS A 258 -12.44 16.55 -3.03
CA HIS A 258 -11.93 17.88 -3.37
C HIS A 258 -13.10 18.91 -3.43
N PRO A 259 -12.99 20.11 -2.80
CA PRO A 259 -14.12 21.03 -2.70
C PRO A 259 -14.68 21.47 -4.06
N GLU A 260 -13.83 21.69 -5.05
CA GLU A 260 -14.26 22.04 -6.41
C GLU A 260 -15.11 20.95 -7.08
N LEU A 261 -14.83 19.67 -6.81
CA LEU A 261 -15.65 18.56 -7.32
C LEU A 261 -17.05 18.58 -6.68
N ILE A 262 -17.12 18.85 -5.36
CA ILE A 262 -18.41 19.00 -4.67
C ILE A 262 -19.19 20.18 -5.25
N ASN A 263 -18.54 21.33 -5.44
CA ASN A 263 -19.18 22.52 -5.99
C ASN A 263 -19.68 22.29 -7.42
N GLU A 264 -18.84 21.73 -8.31
CA GLU A 264 -19.22 21.48 -9.69
C GLU A 264 -20.36 20.47 -9.79
N MET A 265 -20.32 19.37 -9.03
CA MET A 265 -21.40 18.38 -9.03
C MET A 265 -22.73 18.98 -8.55
N ARG A 266 -22.69 19.89 -7.56
CA ARG A 266 -23.88 20.61 -7.10
C ARG A 266 -24.41 21.59 -8.14
N ILE A 267 -23.54 22.42 -8.72
CA ILE A 267 -23.91 23.51 -9.63
C ILE A 267 -24.30 22.96 -11.00
N SER A 268 -23.45 22.14 -11.60
CA SER A 268 -23.62 21.60 -12.95
C SER A 268 -24.53 20.37 -12.97
N GLY A 269 -24.46 19.53 -11.94
CA GLY A 269 -25.25 18.30 -11.83
C GLY A 269 -26.58 18.45 -11.10
N GLY A 270 -26.79 19.54 -10.34
CA GLY A 270 -28.00 19.72 -9.53
C GLY A 270 -28.12 18.72 -8.37
N VAL A 271 -27.00 18.15 -7.92
CA VAL A 271 -26.92 17.20 -6.81
C VAL A 271 -26.93 17.95 -5.48
N GLU A 272 -27.71 17.48 -4.51
CA GLU A 272 -27.78 18.05 -3.16
C GLU A 272 -26.73 17.48 -2.21
N LEU A 273 -26.39 16.19 -2.34
CA LEU A 273 -25.37 15.53 -1.52
C LEU A 273 -24.47 14.68 -2.43
N PHE A 274 -23.16 14.96 -2.38
CA PHE A 274 -22.14 14.22 -3.10
C PHE A 274 -21.06 13.78 -2.12
N TRP A 275 -20.65 12.51 -2.21
CA TRP A 275 -19.55 11.98 -1.41
C TRP A 275 -18.74 10.94 -2.18
N ILE A 276 -17.45 10.82 -1.84
CA ILE A 276 -16.54 9.84 -2.41
C ILE A 276 -16.10 8.87 -1.31
N TYR A 277 -16.07 7.58 -1.63
CA TYR A 277 -15.53 6.52 -0.77
C TYR A 277 -14.43 5.74 -1.51
N SER A 278 -13.44 5.23 -0.76
CA SER A 278 -12.69 4.06 -1.23
C SER A 278 -13.54 2.80 -1.11
N SER A 279 -13.14 1.70 -1.75
CA SER A 279 -13.79 0.39 -1.65
C SER A 279 -13.86 -0.10 -0.21
N LEU A 280 -12.78 0.12 0.56
CA LEU A 280 -12.73 -0.17 1.99
C LEU A 280 -13.83 0.60 2.75
N GLN A 281 -13.85 1.93 2.58
CA GLN A 281 -14.85 2.76 3.25
C GLN A 281 -16.27 2.41 2.81
N PHE A 282 -16.47 2.12 1.52
CA PHE A 282 -17.75 1.73 0.96
C PHE A 282 -18.30 0.48 1.65
N VAL A 283 -17.49 -0.57 1.78
CA VAL A 283 -17.90 -1.82 2.44
C VAL A 283 -18.14 -1.63 3.94
N GLU A 284 -17.26 -0.91 4.64
CA GLU A 284 -17.45 -0.59 6.06
C GLU A 284 -18.77 0.15 6.31
N HIS A 285 -19.09 1.12 5.44
CA HIS A 285 -20.31 1.91 5.55
C HIS A 285 -21.54 1.13 5.09
N ALA A 286 -21.43 0.26 4.10
CA ALA A 286 -22.49 -0.66 3.71
C ALA A 286 -22.87 -1.59 4.88
N ASN A 287 -21.88 -2.11 5.61
CA ASN A 287 -22.13 -2.88 6.84
C ASN A 287 -22.82 -2.04 7.92
N LYS A 288 -22.40 -0.79 8.10
CA LYS A 288 -22.95 0.12 9.11
C LYS A 288 -24.40 0.52 8.82
N TYR A 289 -24.73 0.84 7.58
CA TYR A 289 -26.04 1.40 7.21
C TYR A 289 -27.03 0.38 6.66
N PHE A 290 -26.56 -0.72 6.07
CA PHE A 290 -27.39 -1.75 5.44
C PHE A 290 -27.26 -3.14 6.06
N HIS A 291 -26.40 -3.32 7.07
CA HIS A 291 -26.10 -4.63 7.64
C HIS A 291 -25.77 -5.65 6.55
N ALA A 292 -24.98 -5.24 5.56
CA ALA A 292 -24.68 -6.03 4.37
C ALA A 292 -23.99 -7.37 4.66
N GLY A 293 -23.51 -7.58 5.90
CA GLY A 293 -23.01 -8.86 6.38
C GLY A 293 -21.60 -9.19 5.91
N VAL A 294 -20.85 -8.19 5.44
CA VAL A 294 -19.47 -8.39 4.97
C VAL A 294 -18.57 -8.70 6.16
N SER A 295 -17.79 -9.76 6.04
CA SER A 295 -16.94 -10.28 7.08
C SER A 295 -15.79 -9.31 7.39
N SER A 296 -15.29 -9.34 8.63
CA SER A 296 -14.10 -8.58 9.00
C SER A 296 -12.84 -9.03 8.24
N GLU A 297 -12.83 -10.25 7.70
CA GLU A 297 -11.76 -10.73 6.83
C GLU A 297 -11.83 -10.07 5.45
N ALA A 298 -13.02 -10.03 4.85
CA ALA A 298 -13.23 -9.33 3.57
C ALA A 298 -12.84 -7.84 3.65
N VAL A 299 -13.14 -7.16 4.76
CA VAL A 299 -12.70 -5.78 5.00
C VAL A 299 -11.17 -5.66 5.00
N ARG A 300 -10.45 -6.63 5.59
CA ARG A 300 -8.97 -6.64 5.60
C ARG A 300 -8.39 -6.88 4.22
N GLU A 301 -8.89 -7.87 3.50
CA GLU A 301 -8.41 -8.21 2.16
C GLU A 301 -8.63 -7.06 1.16
N ILE A 302 -9.75 -6.32 1.26
CA ILE A 302 -9.99 -5.10 0.47
C ILE A 302 -8.96 -4.02 0.82
N SER A 303 -8.62 -3.87 2.11
CA SER A 303 -7.58 -2.94 2.54
C SER A 303 -6.19 -3.29 1.99
N GLN A 304 -5.92 -4.56 1.72
CA GLN A 304 -4.64 -5.01 1.18
C GLN A 304 -4.48 -4.67 -0.30
N VAL A 305 -5.50 -4.95 -1.12
CA VAL A 305 -5.50 -4.62 -2.56
C VAL A 305 -5.37 -3.12 -2.80
N SER A 306 -6.02 -2.30 -1.97
CA SER A 306 -5.98 -0.84 -2.09
C SER A 306 -4.61 -0.23 -1.75
N VAL A 307 -3.67 -0.97 -1.17
CA VAL A 307 -2.27 -0.53 -0.95
C VAL A 307 -1.41 -0.74 -2.21
N ASP A 308 -1.71 -1.77 -3.02
CA ASP A 308 -0.90 -2.16 -4.19
C ASP A 308 -0.94 -1.16 -5.36
N GLU A 309 -1.96 -0.30 -5.49
CA GLU A 309 -2.06 0.68 -6.60
C GLU A 309 -1.07 1.86 -6.49
N VAL A 310 -0.50 2.10 -5.30
CA VAL A 310 0.42 3.23 -5.03
C VAL A 310 1.79 3.05 -5.70
N ASP A 311 2.14 1.82 -6.12
CA ASP A 311 3.51 1.44 -6.46
C ASP A 311 3.74 1.07 -7.95
N SER A 312 2.91 1.64 -8.84
CA SER A 312 2.98 1.43 -10.29
C SER A 312 4.24 2.03 -10.98
N GLY A 313 5.22 2.49 -10.20
CA GLY A 313 6.59 2.78 -10.62
C GLY A 313 7.55 1.62 -10.32
N GLY A 314 7.54 0.56 -11.14
CA GLY A 314 8.70 -0.33 -11.28
C GLY A 314 9.01 -1.37 -10.19
N TYR A 315 8.20 -1.55 -9.14
CA TYR A 315 8.43 -2.57 -8.08
C TYR A 315 7.37 -3.68 -7.98
N ALA A 316 6.52 -3.82 -9.00
CA ALA A 316 5.32 -4.68 -9.06
C ALA A 316 5.53 -6.22 -8.98
N GLY A 317 6.71 -6.72 -8.62
CA GLY A 317 6.98 -8.16 -8.46
C GLY A 317 7.22 -8.63 -7.02
N ILE A 318 7.30 -7.69 -6.07
CA ILE A 318 7.69 -7.98 -4.68
C ILE A 318 6.54 -7.63 -3.72
N HIS A 319 5.79 -6.56 -3.98
CA HIS A 319 4.70 -6.08 -3.11
C HIS A 319 3.56 -7.08 -2.91
N LYS A 320 3.16 -7.79 -3.97
CA LYS A 320 2.08 -8.78 -3.93
C LYS A 320 2.46 -10.12 -3.28
N SER A 321 3.76 -10.38 -3.15
CA SER A 321 4.27 -11.52 -2.39
C SER A 321 4.44 -11.18 -0.91
N LEU A 322 4.46 -9.89 -0.56
CA LEU A 322 4.64 -9.39 0.79
C LEU A 322 3.27 -9.22 1.47
N ILE A 323 2.27 -8.60 0.83
CA ILE A 323 0.95 -8.35 1.43
C ILE A 323 0.09 -9.60 1.66
N ASN A 324 0.19 -10.61 0.78
CA ASN A 324 -0.45 -11.91 0.99
C ASN A 324 0.35 -12.84 1.93
N PHE A 325 1.54 -12.44 2.37
CA PHE A 325 2.23 -13.02 3.52
C PHE A 325 1.72 -12.35 4.82
N TYR A 326 1.39 -11.05 4.75
CA TYR A 326 0.88 -10.21 5.86
C TYR A 326 -0.55 -10.49 6.38
N SER A 327 -1.33 -11.44 5.83
CA SER A 327 -2.69 -11.76 6.36
C SER A 327 -2.78 -12.98 7.26
N ASP A 328 -1.78 -13.87 7.27
CA ASP A 328 -1.82 -15.05 8.10
C ASP A 328 -0.45 -15.31 8.75
N ILE A 329 -0.46 -15.37 10.08
CA ILE A 329 0.57 -15.92 10.98
C ILE A 329 1.48 -14.88 11.64
N GLU A 330 1.61 -15.03 12.96
CA GLU A 330 2.26 -14.18 13.96
C GLU A 330 3.80 -14.00 13.81
N ASP A 331 4.35 -14.02 12.59
CA ASP A 331 5.81 -14.10 12.32
C ASP A 331 6.40 -12.95 11.44
N ASP A 332 5.58 -11.97 11.04
CA ASP A 332 5.90 -11.10 9.89
C ASP A 332 6.83 -9.89 10.14
N ASP A 333 7.12 -9.60 11.40
CA ASP A 333 8.02 -8.51 11.72
C ASP A 333 9.46 -8.83 11.27
N TYR A 334 9.85 -10.10 11.10
CA TYR A 334 11.18 -10.52 10.64
C TYR A 334 11.41 -10.31 9.12
N GLU A 335 10.41 -10.59 8.26
CA GLU A 335 10.49 -10.33 6.82
C GLU A 335 10.47 -8.82 6.52
N PHE A 336 9.71 -8.04 7.31
CA PHE A 336 9.62 -6.58 7.15
C PHE A 336 10.98 -5.87 7.28
N ILE A 337 11.81 -6.25 8.27
CA ILE A 337 13.13 -5.63 8.50
C ILE A 337 14.23 -6.19 7.58
N ARG A 338 13.95 -7.27 6.83
CA ARG A 338 14.96 -7.95 5.99
C ARG A 338 15.43 -7.09 4.82
N THR A 339 14.60 -6.18 4.33
CA THR A 339 15.04 -5.23 3.30
C THR A 339 15.49 -3.91 3.91
N LYS A 340 16.61 -3.41 3.42
CA LYS A 340 17.21 -2.15 3.85
C LYS A 340 16.30 -0.95 3.59
N SER A 341 15.51 -1.00 2.51
CA SER A 341 14.57 0.06 2.14
C SER A 341 13.36 0.14 3.07
N HIS A 342 12.79 -0.99 3.50
CA HIS A 342 11.64 -0.99 4.44
C HIS A 342 12.07 -0.49 5.82
N SER A 343 13.21 -0.95 6.32
CA SER A 343 13.76 -0.51 7.59
C SER A 343 14.10 0.99 7.58
N ALA A 344 14.68 1.50 6.50
CA ALA A 344 14.91 2.94 6.34
C ALA A 344 13.60 3.75 6.34
N PHE A 345 12.59 3.32 5.60
CA PHE A 345 11.30 4.02 5.55
C PHE A 345 10.61 4.06 6.92
N MET A 346 10.52 2.90 7.58
CA MET A 346 9.94 2.79 8.93
C MET A 346 10.69 3.68 9.92
N MET A 347 12.02 3.63 9.91
CA MET A 347 12.83 4.42 10.83
C MET A 347 12.71 5.92 10.58
N LYS A 348 12.66 6.32 9.31
CA LYS A 348 12.41 7.72 8.95
C LYS A 348 11.08 8.19 9.53
N HIS A 349 10.01 7.44 9.30
CA HIS A 349 8.69 7.81 9.78
C HIS A 349 8.63 7.90 11.31
N TRP A 350 9.19 6.90 12.02
CA TRP A 350 9.24 6.92 13.48
C TRP A 350 10.07 8.11 14.01
N LEU A 351 11.24 8.39 13.44
CA LEU A 351 12.07 9.51 13.85
C LEU A 351 11.40 10.86 13.56
N GLU A 352 10.69 11.01 12.42
CA GLU A 352 9.95 12.24 12.12
C GLU A 352 8.85 12.51 13.16
N MET A 353 8.20 11.46 13.65
CA MET A 353 7.21 11.57 14.74
C MET A 353 7.85 11.92 16.08
N GLU A 354 9.08 11.45 16.35
CA GLU A 354 9.75 11.67 17.63
C GLU A 354 10.49 13.00 17.71
N VAL A 355 11.27 13.34 16.68
CA VAL A 355 12.15 14.51 16.71
C VAL A 355 11.78 15.57 15.68
N GLY A 356 10.80 15.34 14.80
CA GLY A 356 10.44 16.27 13.73
C GLY A 356 11.32 16.10 12.48
N THR A 357 11.45 17.14 11.66
CA THR A 357 12.13 17.04 10.35
C THR A 357 13.56 16.51 10.44
N ILE A 358 13.84 15.50 9.62
CA ILE A 358 15.16 14.85 9.46
C ILE A 358 15.57 14.79 7.99
N GLY A 359 16.88 14.79 7.76
CA GLY A 359 17.49 14.44 6.47
C GLY A 359 18.12 13.04 6.49
N VAL A 360 18.63 12.60 5.35
CA VAL A 360 19.39 11.34 5.22
C VAL A 360 20.85 11.68 4.95
N ASP A 361 21.78 10.92 5.53
CA ASP A 361 23.18 11.03 5.20
C ASP A 361 23.45 10.50 3.78
N LEU A 362 24.14 11.29 2.96
CA LEU A 362 24.37 10.97 1.55
C LEU A 362 25.33 9.79 1.32
N LYS A 363 26.12 9.42 2.33
CA LYS A 363 27.09 8.32 2.25
C LYS A 363 26.57 7.05 2.91
N ASN A 364 25.62 7.17 3.84
CA ASN A 364 25.03 6.04 4.54
C ASN A 364 23.53 6.29 4.78
N ASP A 365 22.70 5.63 3.99
CA ASP A 365 21.24 5.66 4.05
C ASP A 365 20.66 5.03 5.34
N GLU A 366 21.50 4.45 6.19
CA GLU A 366 21.13 4.00 7.54
C GLU A 366 21.23 5.11 8.59
N ILE A 367 21.74 6.29 8.22
CA ILE A 367 21.93 7.43 9.12
C ILE A 367 20.96 8.55 8.76
N PHE A 368 20.09 8.89 9.70
CA PHE A 368 19.24 10.07 9.63
C PHE A 368 19.84 11.22 10.43
N LEU A 369 19.67 12.44 9.93
CA LEU A 369 20.28 13.65 10.47
C LEU A 369 19.21 14.65 10.89
N ALA A 370 19.15 14.97 12.17
CA ALA A 370 18.37 16.10 12.68
C ALA A 370 19.29 17.30 12.86
N ARG A 371 19.01 18.40 12.15
CA ARG A 371 19.73 19.67 12.35
C ARG A 371 18.97 20.52 13.37
N ARG A 372 19.66 20.90 14.43
CA ARG A 372 19.17 21.81 15.47
C ARG A 372 20.11 23.02 15.57
N PHE A 373 19.72 24.02 16.36
CA PHE A 373 20.47 25.27 16.46
C PHE A 373 21.87 25.09 17.06
N ASP A 374 22.06 24.05 17.88
CA ASP A 374 23.31 23.67 18.56
C ASP A 374 24.09 22.55 17.82
N GLY A 375 23.58 22.12 16.66
CA GLY A 375 24.34 21.35 15.67
C GLY A 375 23.58 20.14 15.12
N VAL A 376 24.30 19.07 14.80
CA VAL A 376 23.77 17.95 14.01
C VAL A 376 23.71 16.68 14.85
N TYR A 377 22.51 16.13 15.00
CA TYR A 377 22.26 14.89 15.71
C TYR A 377 22.02 13.76 14.71
N ALA A 378 22.79 12.68 14.86
CA ALA A 378 22.73 11.53 13.98
C ALA A 378 22.02 10.34 14.64
N PHE A 379 21.14 9.71 13.88
CA PHE A 379 20.39 8.52 14.27
C PHE A 379 20.72 7.41 13.27
N GLU A 380 21.61 6.50 13.64
CA GLU A 380 21.96 5.34 12.81
C GLU A 380 21.12 4.16 13.24
N PHE A 381 20.49 3.46 12.31
CA PHE A 381 19.78 2.22 12.62
C PHE A 381 20.53 0.99 12.11
N LYS A 382 20.46 -0.12 12.87
CA LYS A 382 20.98 -1.43 12.46
C LYS A 382 19.93 -2.50 12.72
N VAL A 383 19.66 -3.27 11.69
CA VAL A 383 18.79 -4.44 11.78
C VAL A 383 19.59 -5.63 12.27
N VAL A 384 19.12 -6.26 13.34
CA VAL A 384 19.72 -7.45 13.95
C VAL A 384 18.84 -8.66 13.62
N LEU A 385 19.25 -9.41 12.60
CA LEU A 385 18.53 -10.61 12.13
C LEU A 385 18.97 -11.90 12.84
N ARG A 386 20.07 -11.88 13.59
CA ARG A 386 20.59 -13.05 14.31
C ARG A 386 20.96 -12.68 15.73
N LEU A 387 20.42 -13.42 16.71
CA LEU A 387 20.76 -13.28 18.13
C LEU A 387 22.10 -13.93 18.47
N ASN A 388 23.17 -13.44 17.87
CA ASN A 388 24.51 -13.76 18.31
C ASN A 388 25.12 -12.53 18.97
N VAL A 389 25.35 -12.61 20.28
CA VAL A 389 25.92 -11.51 21.08
C VAL A 389 27.24 -11.01 20.49
N SER A 390 28.09 -11.90 19.96
CA SER A 390 29.36 -11.49 19.34
C SER A 390 29.13 -10.64 18.07
N ASP A 391 28.14 -11.02 17.26
CA ASP A 391 27.81 -10.33 16.02
C ASP A 391 27.19 -8.97 16.30
N ILE A 392 26.27 -8.89 17.28
CA ILE A 392 25.67 -7.62 17.73
C ILE A 392 26.76 -6.67 18.24
N LEU A 393 27.67 -7.16 19.09
CA LEU A 393 28.77 -6.33 19.58
C LEU A 393 29.72 -5.89 18.46
N SER A 394 29.89 -6.72 17.41
CA SER A 394 30.67 -6.34 16.22
C SER A 394 29.99 -5.21 15.43
N ILE A 395 28.67 -5.30 15.23
CA ILE A 395 27.86 -4.26 14.59
C ILE A 395 27.97 -2.95 15.38
N CYS A 396 27.79 -2.98 16.70
CA CYS A 396 27.92 -1.81 17.55
C CYS A 396 29.32 -1.19 17.45
N ARG A 397 30.38 -2.01 17.52
CA ARG A 397 31.77 -1.53 17.39
C ARG A 397 32.02 -0.84 16.05
N SER A 398 31.52 -1.39 14.95
CA SER A 398 31.65 -0.78 13.63
C SER A 398 30.95 0.57 13.55
N ALA A 399 29.69 0.65 14.00
CA ALA A 399 28.89 1.87 13.98
C ALA A 399 29.49 2.96 14.88
N PHE A 400 29.92 2.59 16.09
CA PHE A 400 30.57 3.52 17.01
C PHE A 400 31.94 4.01 16.54
N ASN A 401 32.70 3.17 15.84
CA ASN A 401 33.98 3.63 15.28
C ASN A 401 33.77 4.71 14.22
N ASP A 402 32.77 4.55 13.33
CA ASP A 402 32.42 5.58 12.34
C ASP A 402 31.88 6.85 13.01
N ALA A 403 30.97 6.68 13.98
CA ALA A 403 30.39 7.79 14.72
C ALA A 403 31.42 8.58 15.52
N ALA A 404 32.34 7.90 16.21
CA ALA A 404 33.36 8.53 17.05
C ALA A 404 34.29 9.45 16.23
N ASP A 405 34.66 9.06 15.01
CA ASP A 405 35.45 9.91 14.12
C ASP A 405 34.69 11.18 13.72
N ARG A 406 33.39 11.03 13.43
CA ARG A 406 32.51 12.14 13.01
C ARG A 406 32.17 13.08 14.16
N ILE A 407 32.08 12.58 15.39
CA ILE A 407 31.95 13.41 16.60
C ILE A 407 33.26 14.16 16.85
N ARG A 408 34.41 13.47 16.77
CA ARG A 408 35.73 14.08 17.00
C ARG A 408 36.04 15.20 16.01
N THR A 409 35.60 15.07 14.77
CA THR A 409 35.75 16.10 13.72
C THR A 409 34.72 17.23 13.84
N GLY A 410 33.80 17.16 14.79
CA GLY A 410 32.75 18.15 15.02
C GLY A 410 31.59 18.08 14.02
N PHE A 411 31.51 17.01 13.21
CA PHE A 411 30.42 16.81 12.25
C PHE A 411 29.12 16.43 12.95
N PHE A 412 29.19 15.69 14.06
CA PHE A 412 28.04 15.33 14.89
C PHE A 412 28.14 15.96 16.29
N SER A 413 27.08 16.64 16.71
CA SER A 413 26.86 17.11 18.09
C SER A 413 26.32 16.01 18.99
N GLY A 414 25.63 15.02 18.43
CA GLY A 414 25.15 13.84 19.14
C GLY A 414 24.92 12.67 18.20
N TYR A 415 24.99 11.45 18.74
CA TYR A 415 24.81 10.22 17.97
C TYR A 415 24.01 9.20 18.79
N VAL A 416 23.04 8.57 18.14
CA VAL A 416 22.21 7.50 18.69
C VAL A 416 22.28 6.31 17.74
N LEU A 417 22.67 5.15 18.28
CA LEU A 417 22.54 3.88 17.57
C LEU A 417 21.20 3.22 17.93
N ILE A 418 20.41 2.87 16.93
CA ILE A 418 19.10 2.23 17.07
C ILE A 418 19.23 0.78 16.60
N LEU A 419 19.13 -0.16 17.52
CA LEU A 419 19.12 -1.59 17.21
C LEU A 419 17.67 -2.07 17.04
N ILE A 420 17.38 -2.57 15.85
CA ILE A 420 16.06 -3.08 15.49
C ILE A 420 16.13 -4.60 15.46
N PHE A 421 15.25 -5.24 16.21
CA PHE A 421 15.15 -6.69 16.28
C PHE A 421 13.80 -7.16 15.75
N ASP A 422 13.70 -8.41 15.35
CA ASP A 422 12.39 -9.05 15.29
C ASP A 422 11.88 -9.34 16.70
N LYS A 423 10.55 -9.30 16.85
CA LYS A 423 9.87 -9.36 18.15
C LYS A 423 10.16 -10.66 18.91
N ILE A 424 10.17 -11.80 18.23
CA ILE A 424 10.37 -13.12 18.87
C ILE A 424 11.79 -13.26 19.40
N ASN A 425 12.79 -12.92 18.58
CA ASN A 425 14.17 -12.98 18.99
C ASN A 425 14.48 -11.97 20.09
N PHE A 426 13.95 -10.75 19.98
CA PHE A 426 14.11 -9.74 21.00
C PHE A 426 13.55 -10.18 22.36
N MET A 427 12.35 -10.77 22.36
CA MET A 427 11.73 -11.30 23.57
C MET A 427 12.52 -12.49 24.15
N SER A 428 13.08 -13.35 23.30
CA SER A 428 13.95 -14.46 23.72
C SER A 428 15.24 -13.98 24.41
N LEU A 429 15.86 -12.92 23.88
CA LEU A 429 17.05 -12.29 24.45
C LEU A 429 16.78 -11.69 25.84
N LEU A 430 15.62 -11.04 26.02
CA LEU A 430 15.24 -10.37 27.26
C LEU A 430 14.76 -11.32 28.37
N HIS A 431 14.04 -12.39 28.02
CA HIS A 431 13.47 -13.32 29.01
C HIS A 431 14.40 -14.49 29.37
N GLY A 432 15.54 -14.63 28.67
CA GLY A 432 16.58 -15.61 29.01
C GLY A 432 17.53 -15.15 30.12
N ARG A 433 18.16 -16.10 30.83
CA ARG A 433 19.20 -15.84 31.87
C ARG A 433 20.46 -15.10 31.36
N GLN A 434 20.48 -14.66 30.10
CA GLN A 434 21.60 -13.99 29.43
C GLN A 434 21.36 -12.49 29.14
N GLY A 435 20.14 -11.97 29.34
CA GLY A 435 19.77 -10.59 29.04
C GLY A 435 20.59 -9.55 29.81
N ASP A 436 20.73 -9.71 31.13
CA ASP A 436 21.50 -8.76 31.97
C ASP A 436 22.98 -8.67 31.54
N ARG A 437 23.61 -9.82 31.28
CA ARG A 437 25.00 -9.88 30.78
C ARG A 437 25.17 -9.28 29.39
N PHE A 438 24.13 -9.33 28.56
CA PHE A 438 24.13 -8.70 27.25
C PHE A 438 24.12 -7.16 27.38
N ILE A 439 23.29 -6.62 28.27
CA ILE A 439 23.23 -5.18 28.56
C ILE A 439 24.55 -4.67 29.15
N GLU A 440 25.15 -5.39 30.11
CA GLU A 440 26.47 -5.05 30.67
C GLU A 440 27.56 -4.97 29.57
N ARG A 441 27.60 -5.96 28.67
CA ARG A 441 28.58 -5.97 27.57
C ARG A 441 28.35 -4.85 26.55
N LEU A 442 27.10 -4.46 26.31
CA LEU A 442 26.79 -3.30 25.47
C LEU A 442 27.26 -2.01 26.13
N GLN A 443 27.07 -1.85 27.45
CA GLN A 443 27.58 -0.71 28.20
C GLN A 443 29.10 -0.60 28.12
N ASP A 444 29.83 -1.70 28.27
CA ASP A 444 31.30 -1.72 28.12
C ASP A 444 31.76 -1.25 26.74
N VAL A 445 31.06 -1.67 25.68
CA VAL A 445 31.34 -1.23 24.31
C VAL A 445 31.02 0.25 24.12
N MET A 446 29.89 0.74 24.65
CA MET A 446 29.54 2.17 24.57
C MET A 446 30.60 3.06 25.22
N VAL A 447 31.04 2.69 26.43
CA VAL A 447 32.07 3.43 27.18
C VAL A 447 33.39 3.45 26.43
N SER A 448 33.79 2.32 25.84
CA SER A 448 35.07 2.18 25.11
C SER A 448 35.16 3.08 23.87
N TYR A 449 34.02 3.44 23.26
CA TYR A 449 33.96 4.27 22.05
C TYR A 449 33.41 5.68 22.31
N GLY A 450 33.14 6.04 23.57
CA GLY A 450 32.61 7.36 23.94
C GLY A 450 31.20 7.64 23.42
N CYS A 451 30.44 6.60 23.06
CA CYS A 451 29.07 6.74 22.56
C CYS A 451 28.09 6.73 23.73
N LYS A 452 27.13 7.66 23.73
CA LYS A 452 26.31 7.93 24.92
C LYS A 452 24.90 7.38 24.86
N SER A 453 24.42 6.91 23.71
CA SER A 453 23.04 6.45 23.57
C SER A 453 22.89 5.28 22.61
N ILE A 454 22.33 4.18 23.10
CA ILE A 454 21.74 3.11 22.29
C ILE A 454 20.24 3.05 22.58
N ILE A 455 19.44 2.92 21.54
CA ILE A 455 18.03 2.58 21.65
C ILE A 455 17.83 1.19 21.06
N PHE A 456 16.96 0.41 21.69
CA PHE A 456 16.58 -0.88 21.15
C PHE A 456 15.06 -1.03 21.16
N GLY A 457 14.57 -1.68 20.12
CA GLY A 457 13.15 -1.92 19.90
C GLY A 457 12.95 -3.03 18.90
N PHE A 458 11.68 -3.34 18.67
CA PHE A 458 11.28 -4.36 17.73
C PHE A 458 10.29 -3.79 16.73
N VAL A 459 10.15 -4.45 15.60
CA VAL A 459 9.07 -4.14 14.67
C VAL A 459 7.80 -4.83 15.15
N GLU A 460 6.69 -4.11 15.13
CA GLU A 460 5.35 -4.66 15.34
C GLU A 460 4.39 -3.99 14.36
N ARG A 461 3.71 -4.80 13.54
CA ARG A 461 2.74 -4.32 12.53
C ARG A 461 3.37 -3.31 11.56
N GLY A 462 4.61 -3.55 11.15
CA GLY A 462 5.36 -2.70 10.22
C GLY A 462 5.83 -1.37 10.81
N MET A 463 5.74 -1.19 12.14
CA MET A 463 6.16 0.02 12.84
C MET A 463 7.24 -0.30 13.86
N PHE A 464 8.22 0.60 14.01
CA PHE A 464 9.22 0.47 15.06
C PHE A 464 8.60 0.81 16.42
N VAL A 465 8.66 -0.14 17.34
CA VAL A 465 8.25 0.02 18.74
C VAL A 465 9.50 0.09 19.60
N ARG A 466 9.80 1.29 20.13
CA ARG A 466 10.87 1.49 21.12
C ARG A 466 10.52 0.71 22.38
N TYR A 467 11.40 -0.21 22.76
CA TYR A 467 11.26 -0.95 24.02
C TYR A 467 12.09 -0.31 25.13
N GLY A 468 13.34 0.09 24.84
CA GLY A 468 14.25 0.63 25.85
C GLY A 468 15.49 1.30 25.25
N GLY A 469 16.42 1.69 26.12
CA GLY A 469 17.70 2.28 25.72
C GLY A 469 18.71 2.29 26.86
N ILE A 470 19.98 2.48 26.51
CA ILE A 470 21.10 2.63 27.44
C ILE A 470 21.71 4.01 27.22
N GLY A 471 21.97 4.73 28.31
CA GLY A 471 22.66 6.01 28.30
C GLY A 471 21.74 7.23 28.21
N ASP A 472 22.21 8.30 27.59
CA ASP A 472 21.55 9.61 27.55
C ASP A 472 20.30 9.58 26.66
N ASP A 473 19.22 10.24 27.08
CA ASP A 473 17.97 10.31 26.29
C ASP A 473 18.02 11.43 25.24
N VAL A 474 18.95 11.27 24.28
CA VAL A 474 19.22 12.24 23.20
C VAL A 474 17.97 12.52 22.36
N ILE A 475 17.07 11.55 22.18
CA ILE A 475 15.79 11.78 21.46
C ILE A 475 14.96 12.86 22.14
N SER A 476 14.77 12.79 23.46
CA SER A 476 13.99 13.78 24.19
C SER A 476 14.66 15.15 24.18
N GLU A 477 15.99 15.21 24.20
CA GLU A 477 16.75 16.46 24.04
C GLU A 477 16.50 17.10 22.67
N VAL A 478 16.68 16.34 21.59
CA VAL A 478 16.49 16.82 20.21
C VAL A 478 15.02 17.19 19.95
N LYS A 479 14.07 16.47 20.55
CA LYS A 479 12.63 16.75 20.48
C LYS A 479 12.30 18.09 21.13
N ARG A 480 12.86 18.38 22.31
CA ARG A 480 12.68 19.70 22.97
C ARG A 480 13.24 20.86 22.16
N MET A 481 14.26 20.62 21.33
CA MET A 481 14.87 21.63 20.46
C MET A 481 14.13 21.81 19.12
N ALA A 482 13.18 20.93 18.81
CA ALA A 482 12.34 21.00 17.61
C ALA A 482 11.00 21.72 17.85
N MET A 483 10.59 21.83 19.12
CA MET A 483 9.47 22.65 19.60
C MET A 483 9.93 24.08 19.86
#